data_AF-A0A1C4B668-F1
#
_entry.id   AF-A0A1C4B668-F1
#
_cell.length_a   1.000
_cell.length_b   1.000
_cell.length_c   1.000
_cell.angle_alpha   90.00
_cell.angle_beta   90.00
_cell.angle_gamma   90.00
#
_symmetry.space_group_name_H-M   'P 1'
#
loop_
_entity.id
_entity.type
_entity.pdbx_description
1 polymer ?
#
loop_
_entity_poly.entity_id
_entity_poly.type
_entity_poly.pdbx_seq_one_letter_code
_entity_poly.pdbx_strand_id
1 'polypeptide(L)' 'MAEYMAQRVIDGVFTYIAVITKLGAYKERIDKYLTENGRADLITDSAQ' A
#
# COMPACT_ATOMS: atom_id res chain seq x y z
N MET A 1 -0.88 2.20 12.02
CA MET A 1 -1.96 1.58 11.20
C MET A 1 -1.65 1.64 9.72
N ALA A 2 -1.42 2.82 9.12
CA ALA A 2 -0.99 2.93 7.72
C ALA A 2 0.30 2.14 7.41
N GLU A 3 1.34 2.30 8.24
CA GLU A 3 2.63 1.61 8.06
C GLU A 3 2.49 0.09 8.21
N TYR A 4 1.68 -0.37 9.16
CA TYR A 4 1.38 -1.79 9.33
C TYR A 4 0.69 -2.37 8.08
N MET A 5 -0.25 -1.63 7.50
CA MET A 5 -0.92 -2.06 6.27
C MET A 5 0.01 -2.02 5.07
N ALA A 6 0.88 -1.02 4.98
CA ALA A 6 1.92 -0.96 3.96
C ALA A 6 2.89 -2.15 4.07
N GLN A 7 3.28 -2.55 5.29
CA GLN A 7 4.05 -3.76 5.54
C GLN A 7 3.30 -5.02 5.07
N ARG A 8 1.99 -5.13 5.32
CA ARG A 8 1.20 -6.25 4.80
C ARG A 8 1.15 -6.32 3.26
N VAL A 9 1.27 -5.17 2.58
CA VAL A 9 1.41 -5.12 1.12
C VAL A 9 2.79 -5.61 0.69
N ILE A 10 3.85 -5.20 1.40
CA ILE A 10 5.23 -5.66 1.21
C ILE A 10 5.35 -7.18 1.41
N ASP A 11 4.70 -7.71 2.43
CA ASP A 11 4.63 -9.13 2.78
C ASP A 11 3.75 -9.95 1.82
N GLY A 12 3.01 -9.30 0.90
CA GLY A 12 2.11 -9.96 -0.04
C GLY A 12 0.83 -10.52 0.58
N VAL A 13 0.50 -10.15 1.82
CA VAL A 13 -0.72 -10.58 2.52
C VAL A 13 -1.95 -9.87 1.94
N PHE A 14 -1.80 -8.60 1.55
CA PHE A 14 -2.84 -7.82 0.88
C PHE A 14 -2.29 -7.14 -0.36
N THR A 15 -3.15 -6.94 -1.36
CA THR A 15 -2.80 -6.07 -2.49
C THR A 15 -2.93 -4.61 -2.08
N TYR A 16 -2.12 -3.75 -2.70
CA TYR A 16 -2.19 -2.30 -2.49
C TYR A 16 -3.63 -1.77 -2.67
N ILE A 17 -4.31 -2.21 -3.74
CA ILE A 17 -5.71 -1.84 -4.04
C ILE A 17 -6.63 -2.23 -2.89
N ALA A 18 -6.58 -3.49 -2.42
CA ALA A 18 -7.44 -3.93 -1.32
C ALA A 18 -7.25 -3.07 -0.06
N VAL A 19 -6.01 -2.66 0.20
CA VAL A 19 -5.70 -1.75 1.32
C VAL A 19 -6.27 -0.37 1.07
N ILE A 20 -6.00 0.29 -0.05
CA ILE A 20 -6.47 1.67 -0.29
C ILE A 20 -7.99 1.76 -0.50
N THR A 21 -8.65 0.71 -1.00
CA THR A 21 -10.12 0.66 -1.10
C THR A 21 -10.76 0.64 0.29
N LYS A 22 -10.17 -0.10 1.23
CA LYS A 22 -10.67 -0.22 2.61
C LYS A 22 -10.22 0.93 3.51
N LEU A 23 -9.07 1.53 3.19
CA LEU A 23 -8.34 2.50 4.00
C LEU A 23 -7.93 3.72 3.16
N GLY A 24 -8.84 4.25 2.35
CA GLY A 24 -8.56 5.35 1.42
C GLY A 24 -7.97 6.59 2.11
N ALA A 25 -8.38 6.86 3.35
CA ALA A 25 -7.82 7.94 4.17
C ALA A 25 -6.32 7.78 4.48
N TYR A 26 -5.76 6.57 4.34
CA TYR A 26 -4.37 6.27 4.61
C TYR A 26 -3.53 6.08 3.35
N LYS A 27 -4.11 6.25 2.15
CA LYS A 27 -3.42 6.05 0.87
C LYS A 27 -2.10 6.82 0.80
N GLU A 28 -2.13 8.11 1.06
CA GLU A 28 -0.95 8.98 0.97
C GLU A 28 0.19 8.52 1.91
N ARG A 29 -0.17 8.04 3.10
CA ARG A 29 0.81 7.52 4.07
C ARG A 29 1.36 6.16 3.65
N ILE A 30 0.54 5.30 3.05
CA ILE A 30 0.95 3.99 2.52
C ILE A 30 1.88 4.20 1.31
N ASP A 31 1.52 5.11 0.40
CA ASP A 31 2.33 5.46 -0.78
C ASP A 31 3.70 5.96 -0.36
N LYS A 32 3.74 6.87 0.62
CA LYS A 32 4.98 7.38 1.18
C LYS A 32 5.82 6.25 1.77
N TYR A 33 5.22 5.38 2.58
CA TYR A 33 5.92 4.27 3.23
C TYR A 33 6.51 3.30 2.20
N LEU A 34 5.73 2.90 1.19
CA LEU A 34 6.18 2.02 0.12
C LEU A 34 7.32 2.66 -0.68
N THR A 35 7.22 3.95 -0.99
CA THR A 35 8.27 4.70 -1.71
C THR A 35 9.56 4.80 -0.89
N GLU A 36 9.46 5.14 0.40
CA GLU A 36 10.63 5.23 1.31
C GLU A 36 11.32 3.87 1.51
N ASN A 37 10.58 2.77 1.39
CA ASN A 37 11.13 1.41 1.47
C ASN A 37 11.58 0.85 0.10
N GLY A 38 11.60 1.67 -0.96
CA GLY A 38 11.98 1.24 -2.31
C GLY A 38 11.00 0.25 -2.94
N ARG A 39 9.78 0.15 -2.40
CA ARG A 39 8.70 -0.74 -2.86
C ARG A 39 7.60 0.00 -3.62
N ALA A 40 7.97 1.06 -4.33
CA ALA A 40 7.04 1.80 -5.19
C ALA A 40 6.46 0.92 -6.32
N ASP A 41 7.11 -0.20 -6.65
CA ASP A 41 6.61 -1.24 -7.57
C ASP A 41 5.28 -1.85 -7.13
N LEU A 42 5.00 -1.85 -5.82
CA LEU A 42 3.76 -2.38 -5.27
C LEU A 42 2.59 -1.40 -5.33
N ILE A 43 2.85 -0.13 -5.65
CA ILE A 43 1.81 0.90 -5.82
C ILE A 43 1.15 0.66 -7.18
N THR A 44 0.30 -0.34 -7.24
CA THR A 44 -0.37 -0.75 -8.47
C THR A 44 -1.79 -0.21 -8.45
N ASP A 45 -2.09 0.79 -9.28
CA ASP A 45 -3.44 1.24 -9.60
C ASP A 45 -4.10 0.29 -10.63
N SER A 46 -3.90 -1.02 -10.45
CA SER A 46 -4.38 -2.04 -11.37
C SER A 46 -5.85 -2.32 -11.12
N ALA A 47 -6.70 -1.36 -11.49
CA ALA A 47 -7.99 -1.69 -12.07
C ALA A 47 -7.72 -2.41 -13.40
N GLN A 48 -7.41 -3.72 -13.33
CA GLN A 48 -7.51 -4.64 -14.46
C GLN A 48 -8.63 -5.64 -14.18
#